data_AF-A0A1S2VQN9-F1
#
_entry.id   AF-A0A1S2VQN9-F1
#
_cell.length_a   1.000
_cell.length_b   1.000
_cell.length_c   1.000
_cell.angle_alpha   90.00
_cell.angle_beta   90.00
_cell.angle_gamma   90.00
#
_symmetry.space_group_name_H-M   'P 1'
#
loop_
_entity.id
_entity.type
_entity.pdbx_description
1 polymer ?
#
loop_
_entity_poly.entity_id
_entity_poly.type
_entity_poly.pdbx_seq_one_letter_code
_entity_poly.pdbx_strand_id
1 'polypeptide(L)'
;MKTLLLALGLMAGSTAQAQPVRFDQQPVSNKEWAAFLQFARKDPALSKTYTTLVPDQWEKTTLTRTNAEKPVTGVSWQQAETYCRWRSAVATYRQTHNAVAPYQAMEKANATAKTQVIYRLPTSQEWETLASRFNGENIGFRCVQYVKRNGII
;
A
#
# COMPACT_ATOMS: atom_id res chain seq x y z
N MET A 1 15.83 31.18 54.28
CA MET A 1 15.15 31.69 53.07
C MET A 1 15.42 30.74 51.91
N LYS A 2 14.32 30.19 51.37
CA LYS A 2 14.08 29.45 50.12
C LYS A 2 15.26 28.99 49.23
N THR A 3 15.33 27.66 49.12
CA THR A 3 15.83 26.82 48.03
C THR A 3 15.32 27.28 46.66
N LEU A 4 16.20 27.30 45.64
CA LEU A 4 15.81 27.32 44.24
C LEU A 4 16.40 26.08 43.55
N LEU A 5 15.56 25.06 43.37
CA LEU A 5 15.78 23.98 42.41
C LEU A 5 15.48 24.52 41.01
N LEU A 6 16.48 24.53 40.13
CA LEU A 6 16.23 24.60 38.69
C LEU A 6 15.73 23.23 38.22
N ALA A 7 14.42 23.13 38.00
CA ALA A 7 13.83 22.04 37.24
C ALA A 7 14.16 22.25 35.75
N LEU A 8 15.21 21.57 35.26
CA LEU A 8 15.39 21.32 33.84
C LEU A 8 14.28 20.35 33.39
N GLY A 9 13.23 20.91 32.80
CA GLY A 9 12.18 20.13 32.15
C GLY A 9 12.76 19.33 31.00
N LEU A 10 12.94 18.02 31.20
CA LEU A 10 13.04 17.07 30.09
C LEU A 10 11.71 17.10 29.34
N MET A 11 11.68 17.80 28.21
CA MET A 11 10.70 17.54 27.17
C MET A 11 11.01 16.13 26.64
N ALA A 12 10.36 15.12 27.21
CA ALA A 12 10.28 13.80 26.61
C ALA A 12 9.47 13.93 25.31
N GLY A 13 10.16 14.33 24.23
CA GLY A 13 9.63 14.16 22.89
C GLY A 13 9.44 12.67 22.68
N SER A 14 8.19 12.21 22.71
CA SER A 14 7.82 10.87 22.31
C SER A 14 8.30 10.66 20.89
N THR A 15 9.49 10.09 20.71
CA THR A 15 9.93 9.58 19.41
C THR A 15 9.02 8.41 19.11
N ALA A 16 7.92 8.67 18.39
CA ALA A 16 7.12 7.61 17.79
C ALA A 16 8.08 6.75 16.99
N GLN A 17 8.38 5.56 17.50
CA GLN A 17 9.37 4.67 16.93
C GLN A 17 8.89 4.32 15.52
N ALA A 18 9.56 4.89 14.50
CA ALA A 18 9.16 4.71 13.12
C ALA A 18 9.20 3.22 12.80
N GLN A 19 8.04 2.62 12.53
CA GLN A 19 7.97 1.21 12.19
C GLN A 19 8.78 0.96 10.92
N PRO A 20 9.52 -0.15 10.81
CA PRO A 20 10.35 -0.40 9.65
C PRO A 20 9.48 -0.47 8.39
N VAL A 21 9.69 0.48 7.48
CA VAL A 21 9.06 0.49 6.16
C VAL A 21 9.73 -0.59 5.32
N ARG A 22 8.91 -1.48 4.75
CA ARG A 22 9.33 -2.54 3.84
C ARG A 22 8.98 -2.14 2.42
N PHE A 23 9.87 -2.50 1.51
CA PHE A 23 9.70 -2.22 0.10
C PHE A 23 9.36 -3.50 -0.64
N ASP A 24 8.40 -3.41 -1.57
CA ASP A 24 8.20 -4.49 -2.54
C ASP A 24 9.51 -4.70 -3.32
N GLN A 25 9.96 -5.95 -3.37
CA GLN A 25 11.21 -6.33 -4.04
C GLN A 25 11.10 -6.19 -5.56
N GLN A 26 9.89 -6.29 -6.10
CA GLN A 26 9.60 -6.12 -7.53
C GLN A 26 8.49 -5.06 -7.73
N PRO A 27 8.44 -4.40 -8.91
CA PRO A 27 7.29 -3.58 -9.28
C PRO A 27 6.01 -4.41 -9.32
N VAL A 28 4.86 -3.74 -9.20
CA VAL A 28 3.56 -4.42 -9.35
C VAL A 28 3.48 -5.03 -10.74
N SER A 29 3.23 -6.35 -10.80
CA SER A 29 3.18 -7.11 -12.03
C SER A 29 1.82 -7.01 -12.72
N ASN A 30 1.77 -7.31 -14.03
CA ASN A 30 0.52 -7.45 -14.77
C ASN A 30 -0.41 -8.50 -14.14
N LYS A 31 0.13 -9.58 -13.59
CA LYS A 31 -0.64 -10.62 -12.89
C LYS A 31 -1.31 -10.09 -11.63
N GLU A 32 -0.58 -9.35 -10.81
CA GLU A 32 -1.13 -8.75 -9.59
C GLU A 32 -2.18 -7.68 -9.92
N TRP A 33 -1.92 -6.87 -10.95
CA TRP A 33 -2.90 -5.89 -11.43
C TRP A 33 -4.15 -6.55 -12.00
N ALA A 34 -4.00 -7.65 -12.75
CA ALA A 34 -5.13 -8.41 -13.26
C ALA A 34 -6.00 -8.99 -12.13
N ALA A 35 -5.39 -9.45 -11.03
CA ALA A 35 -6.13 -9.88 -9.84
C ALA A 35 -6.94 -8.74 -9.21
N PHE A 36 -6.35 -7.54 -9.15
CA PHE A 36 -7.08 -6.33 -8.71
C PHE A 36 -8.26 -6.01 -9.64
N LEU A 37 -8.07 -6.02 -10.96
CA LEU A 37 -9.15 -5.76 -11.92
C LEU A 37 -10.26 -6.82 -11.84
N GLN A 38 -9.91 -8.10 -11.69
CA GLN A 38 -10.90 -9.17 -11.52
C GLN A 38 -11.73 -8.98 -10.25
N PHE A 39 -11.11 -8.54 -9.15
CA PHE A 39 -11.81 -8.18 -7.94
C PHE A 39 -12.73 -6.97 -8.18
N ALA A 40 -12.18 -5.88 -8.72
CA ALA A 40 -12.90 -4.62 -8.93
C ALA A 40 -14.12 -4.80 -9.83
N ARG A 41 -14.03 -5.65 -10.87
CA ARG A 41 -15.14 -5.95 -11.78
C ARG A 41 -16.34 -6.60 -11.08
N LYS A 42 -16.09 -7.40 -10.05
CA LYS A 42 -17.14 -8.15 -9.31
C LYS A 42 -17.61 -7.41 -8.05
N ASP A 43 -16.83 -6.46 -7.57
CA ASP A 43 -17.12 -5.72 -6.35
C ASP A 43 -18.22 -4.65 -6.56
N PRO A 44 -19.26 -4.57 -5.71
CA PRO A 44 -20.36 -3.61 -5.89
C PRO A 44 -19.94 -2.13 -5.87
N ALA A 45 -18.87 -1.79 -5.16
CA ALA A 45 -18.41 -0.40 -5.05
C ALA A 45 -17.45 -0.05 -6.20
N LEU A 46 -16.45 -0.91 -6.46
CA LEU A 46 -15.44 -0.64 -7.47
C LEU A 46 -15.92 -0.90 -8.90
N SER A 47 -16.91 -1.77 -9.10
CA SER A 47 -17.44 -2.05 -10.45
C SER A 47 -17.99 -0.81 -11.14
N LYS A 48 -18.53 0.14 -10.37
CA LYS A 48 -19.06 1.42 -10.87
C LYS A 48 -17.99 2.30 -11.51
N THR A 49 -16.74 2.19 -11.04
CA THR A 49 -15.59 2.96 -11.55
C THR A 49 -14.59 2.05 -12.26
N TYR A 50 -14.97 0.81 -12.61
CA TYR A 50 -14.06 -0.19 -13.16
C TYR A 50 -13.26 0.32 -14.36
N THR A 51 -13.93 1.01 -15.29
CA THR A 51 -13.28 1.54 -16.51
C THR A 51 -12.19 2.55 -16.18
N THR A 52 -12.29 3.30 -15.08
CA THR A 52 -11.25 4.25 -14.64
C THR A 52 -10.07 3.55 -13.95
N LEU A 53 -10.19 2.26 -13.63
CA LEU A 53 -9.14 1.44 -13.01
C LEU A 53 -8.34 0.65 -14.05
N VAL A 54 -8.81 0.57 -15.29
CA VAL A 54 -8.11 -0.10 -16.40
C VAL A 54 -6.96 0.78 -16.87
N PRO A 55 -5.70 0.30 -16.88
CA PRO A 55 -4.56 1.06 -17.38
C PRO A 55 -4.66 1.35 -18.87
N ASP A 56 -3.94 2.38 -19.31
CA ASP A 56 -3.80 2.67 -20.74
C ASP A 56 -3.19 1.47 -21.48
N GLN A 57 -3.76 1.15 -22.64
CA GLN A 57 -3.36 0.01 -23.48
C GLN A 57 -3.52 -1.37 -22.84
N TRP A 58 -4.20 -1.50 -21.69
CA TRP A 58 -4.40 -2.80 -21.03
C TRP A 58 -5.06 -3.86 -21.91
N GLU A 59 -5.95 -3.47 -22.82
CA GLU A 59 -6.61 -4.39 -23.76
C GLU A 59 -5.62 -5.08 -24.73
N LYS A 60 -4.46 -4.45 -24.96
CA LYS A 60 -3.36 -5.02 -25.75
C LYS A 60 -2.48 -5.95 -24.92
N THR A 61 -2.65 -5.97 -23.60
CA THR A 61 -1.87 -6.81 -22.69
C THR A 61 -2.42 -8.24 -22.67
N THR A 62 -1.70 -9.16 -23.29
CA THR A 62 -1.96 -10.60 -23.15
C THR A 62 -1.21 -11.16 -21.94
N LEU A 63 -1.94 -11.75 -20.98
CA LEU A 63 -1.38 -12.42 -19.81
C LEU A 63 -0.79 -13.80 -20.18
N THR A 64 0.33 -13.78 -20.89
CA THR A 64 1.17 -14.96 -21.09
C THR A 64 2.07 -15.18 -19.88
N ARG A 65 2.69 -16.37 -19.73
CA ARG A 65 3.65 -16.64 -18.65
C ARG A 65 4.76 -15.59 -18.56
N THR A 66 5.23 -15.08 -19.70
CA THR A 66 6.31 -14.09 -19.78
C THR A 66 5.85 -12.66 -19.52
N ASN A 67 4.62 -12.30 -19.88
CA ASN A 67 4.09 -10.94 -19.65
C ASN A 67 3.42 -10.78 -18.29
N ALA A 68 2.92 -11.86 -17.68
CA ALA A 68 2.26 -11.85 -16.39
C ALA A 68 3.17 -11.31 -15.27
N GLU A 69 4.44 -11.67 -15.29
CA GLU A 69 5.43 -11.26 -14.28
C GLU A 69 6.13 -9.93 -14.64
N LYS A 70 5.84 -9.34 -15.81
CA LYS A 70 6.35 -8.01 -16.17
C LYS A 70 5.63 -6.93 -15.37
N PRO A 71 6.29 -5.79 -15.09
CA PRO A 71 5.66 -4.64 -14.47
C PRO A 71 4.44 -4.15 -15.26
N VAL A 72 3.39 -3.76 -14.54
CA VAL A 72 2.25 -3.07 -15.14
C VAL A 72 2.65 -1.66 -15.55
N THR A 73 2.22 -1.25 -16.75
CA THR A 73 2.51 0.06 -17.34
C THR A 73 1.22 0.78 -17.72
N GLY A 74 1.29 2.09 -18.00
CA GLY A 74 0.10 2.88 -18.35
C GLY A 74 -0.83 3.14 -17.15
N VAL A 75 -0.30 3.05 -15.93
CA VAL A 75 -1.06 3.26 -14.69
C VAL A 75 -0.93 4.71 -14.25
N SER A 76 -2.05 5.39 -14.02
CA SER A 76 -2.06 6.74 -13.47
C SER A 76 -1.73 6.75 -11.96
N TRP A 77 -1.35 7.90 -11.42
CA TRP A 77 -1.07 8.03 -10.00
C TRP A 77 -2.28 7.64 -9.13
N GLN A 78 -3.49 8.07 -9.50
CA GLN A 78 -4.73 7.75 -8.78
C GLN A 78 -5.07 6.26 -8.83
N GLN A 79 -4.80 5.61 -9.95
CA GLN A 79 -4.97 4.16 -10.09
C GLN A 79 -4.02 3.41 -9.15
N ALA A 80 -2.74 3.81 -9.13
CA ALA A 80 -1.73 3.21 -8.26
C ALA A 80 -2.04 3.40 -6.77
N GLU A 81 -2.53 4.58 -6.38
CA GLU A 81 -2.99 4.83 -5.01
C GLU A 81 -4.19 3.93 -4.65
N THR A 82 -5.17 3.83 -5.55
CA THR A 82 -6.35 2.96 -5.34
C THR A 82 -5.92 1.50 -5.17
N TYR A 83 -4.97 1.03 -5.97
CA TYR A 83 -4.39 -0.30 -5.85
C TYR A 83 -3.72 -0.53 -4.49
N CYS A 84 -2.87 0.40 -4.02
CA CYS A 84 -2.22 0.25 -2.71
C CYS A 84 -3.25 0.27 -1.56
N ARG A 85 -4.30 1.11 -1.64
CA ARG A 85 -5.40 1.10 -0.67
C ARG A 85 -6.16 -0.23 -0.67
N TRP A 86 -6.48 -0.76 -1.84
CA TRP A 86 -7.09 -2.08 -1.99
C TRP A 86 -6.22 -3.17 -1.36
N ARG A 87 -4.92 -3.19 -1.65
CA ARG A 87 -3.97 -4.15 -1.10
C ARG A 87 -3.87 -4.06 0.42
N SER A 88 -3.95 -2.85 0.99
CA SER A 88 -4.05 -2.62 2.44
C SER A 88 -5.28 -3.26 3.05
N ALA A 89 -6.46 -2.98 2.47
CA ALA A 89 -7.72 -3.52 2.95
C ALA A 89 -7.73 -5.05 2.91
N VAL A 90 -7.29 -5.64 1.80
CA VAL A 90 -7.20 -7.09 1.64
C VAL A 90 -6.21 -7.72 2.63
N ALA A 91 -5.01 -7.15 2.76
CA ALA A 91 -3.98 -7.70 3.62
C ALA A 91 -4.38 -7.68 5.10
N THR A 92 -4.94 -6.56 5.58
CA THR A 92 -5.45 -6.47 6.95
C THR A 92 -6.63 -7.41 7.17
N TYR A 93 -7.59 -7.47 6.23
CA TYR A 93 -8.77 -8.32 6.38
C TYR A 93 -8.41 -9.81 6.49
N ARG A 94 -7.45 -10.27 5.67
CA ARG A 94 -6.95 -11.67 5.67
C ARG A 94 -6.22 -12.08 6.94
N GLN A 95 -5.81 -11.14 7.80
CA GLN A 95 -5.19 -11.50 9.08
C GLN A 95 -6.18 -12.13 10.06
N THR A 96 -7.47 -11.84 9.90
CA THR A 96 -8.53 -12.26 10.83
C THR A 96 -9.68 -13.00 10.16
N HIS A 97 -9.68 -13.10 8.82
CA HIS A 97 -10.72 -13.75 8.04
C HIS A 97 -10.12 -14.68 6.98
N ASN A 98 -10.73 -15.84 6.79
CA ASN A 98 -10.33 -16.82 5.78
C ASN A 98 -11.12 -16.68 4.45
N ALA A 99 -11.87 -15.59 4.27
CA ALA A 99 -12.74 -15.35 3.12
C ALA A 99 -12.50 -13.97 2.48
N VAL A 100 -13.01 -13.77 1.26
CA VAL A 100 -13.03 -12.47 0.59
C VAL A 100 -14.37 -11.78 0.89
N ALA A 101 -14.33 -10.46 1.12
CA ALA A 101 -15.50 -9.63 1.35
C ALA A 101 -15.56 -8.45 0.35
N PRO A 102 -16.69 -7.76 0.23
CA PRO A 102 -16.78 -6.52 -0.55
C PRO A 102 -15.77 -5.47 -0.06
N TYR A 103 -15.28 -4.62 -0.97
CA TYR A 103 -14.21 -3.67 -0.72
C TYR A 103 -14.52 -2.74 0.46
N GLN A 104 -15.73 -2.17 0.51
CA GLN A 104 -16.15 -1.28 1.60
C GLN A 104 -16.09 -1.96 2.98
N ALA A 105 -16.43 -3.25 3.06
CA ALA A 105 -16.37 -3.99 4.30
C ALA A 105 -14.91 -4.22 4.73
N MET A 106 -14.04 -4.59 3.79
CA MET A 106 -12.60 -4.75 4.06
C MET A 106 -11.94 -3.41 4.44
N GLU A 107 -12.31 -2.31 3.77
CA GLU A 107 -11.79 -0.98 4.06
C GLU A 107 -12.22 -0.50 5.45
N LYS A 108 -13.50 -0.70 5.82
CA LYS A 108 -14.01 -0.40 7.16
C LYS A 108 -13.29 -1.25 8.23
N ALA A 109 -13.15 -2.55 7.99
CA ALA A 109 -12.44 -3.44 8.89
C ALA A 109 -10.97 -3.03 9.06
N ASN A 110 -10.31 -2.62 7.96
CA ASN A 110 -8.96 -2.07 8.00
C ASN A 110 -8.91 -0.82 8.89
N ALA A 111 -9.80 0.16 8.69
CA ALA A 111 -9.83 1.40 9.47
C ALA A 111 -9.97 1.18 11.00
N THR A 112 -10.69 0.13 11.42
CA THR A 112 -10.92 -0.20 12.84
C THR A 112 -9.98 -1.28 13.39
N ALA A 113 -9.08 -1.84 12.59
CA ALA A 113 -8.23 -2.94 13.02
C ALA A 113 -7.23 -2.49 14.10
N LYS A 114 -7.00 -3.35 15.10
CA LYS A 114 -5.95 -3.16 16.11
C LYS A 114 -4.55 -3.17 15.48
N THR A 115 -4.37 -4.01 14.46
CA THR A 115 -3.15 -4.08 13.64
C THR A 115 -3.55 -3.93 12.19
N GLN A 116 -2.95 -2.97 11.49
CA GLN A 116 -3.20 -2.67 10.09
C GLN A 116 -1.95 -2.98 9.28
N VAL A 117 -2.10 -3.63 8.13
CA VAL A 117 -1.08 -3.68 7.08
C VAL A 117 -1.37 -2.54 6.11
N ILE A 118 -0.50 -1.54 6.07
CA ILE A 118 -0.67 -0.39 5.21
C ILE A 118 0.28 -0.50 4.03
N TYR A 119 -0.30 -0.44 2.83
CA TYR A 119 0.39 -0.20 1.57
C TYR A 119 0.06 1.21 1.08
N ARG A 120 1.09 1.94 0.66
CA ARG A 120 0.94 3.26 0.02
C ARG A 120 2.03 3.46 -1.03
N LEU A 121 1.91 4.50 -1.84
CA LEU A 121 3.03 4.91 -2.68
C LEU A 121 4.19 5.43 -1.80
N PRO A 122 5.45 5.20 -2.23
CA PRO A 122 6.62 5.75 -1.54
C PRO A 122 6.60 7.27 -1.57
N THR A 123 7.18 7.90 -0.55
CA THR A 123 7.55 9.32 -0.64
C THR A 123 8.72 9.50 -1.61
N SER A 124 8.99 10.73 -2.04
CA SER A 124 10.14 11.02 -2.92
C SER A 124 11.47 10.53 -2.32
N GLN A 125 11.67 10.77 -1.01
CA GLN A 125 12.89 10.33 -0.32
C GLN A 125 12.98 8.80 -0.21
N GLU A 126 11.87 8.12 0.07
CA GLU A 126 11.81 6.65 0.06
C GLU A 126 12.09 6.10 -1.33
N TRP A 127 11.59 6.76 -2.37
CA TRP A 127 11.83 6.39 -3.77
C TRP A 127 13.29 6.55 -4.18
N GLU A 128 13.96 7.64 -3.81
CA GLU A 128 15.40 7.83 -4.07
C GLU A 128 16.24 6.75 -3.39
N THR A 129 15.87 6.40 -2.16
CA THR A 129 16.51 5.29 -1.42
C THR A 129 16.27 3.95 -2.10
N LEU A 130 15.13 3.75 -2.76
CA LEU A 130 14.86 2.54 -3.54
C LEU A 130 15.62 2.53 -4.85
N ALA A 131 15.54 3.61 -5.62
CA ALA A 131 16.13 3.72 -6.95
C ALA A 131 17.65 3.50 -6.90
N SER A 132 18.32 3.99 -5.86
CA SER A 132 19.76 3.76 -5.64
C SER A 132 20.12 2.29 -5.40
N ARG A 133 19.17 1.43 -5.03
CA ARG A 133 19.40 -0.02 -4.81
C ARG A 133 19.24 -0.87 -6.06
N PHE A 134 18.59 -0.34 -7.10
CA PHE A 134 18.18 -1.11 -8.28
C PHE A 134 18.86 -0.65 -9.58
N ASN A 135 19.95 0.13 -9.51
CA ASN A 135 20.80 0.54 -10.65
C ASN A 135 20.02 0.99 -11.90
N GLY A 136 18.86 1.62 -11.75
CA GLY A 136 18.05 2.11 -12.86
C GLY A 136 17.11 1.10 -13.53
N GLU A 137 17.05 -0.17 -13.11
CA GLU A 137 16.12 -1.18 -13.66
C GLU A 137 14.66 -1.03 -13.19
N ASN A 138 14.30 0.14 -12.65
CA ASN A 138 13.04 0.35 -11.95
C ASN A 138 11.92 0.81 -12.90
N ILE A 139 11.49 -0.07 -13.81
CA ILE A 139 10.32 0.18 -14.65
C ILE A 139 9.05 -0.24 -13.86
N GLY A 140 8.13 0.70 -13.61
CA GLY A 140 6.85 0.45 -12.93
C GLY A 140 6.78 1.00 -11.49
N PHE A 141 5.57 0.99 -10.92
CA PHE A 141 5.33 1.51 -9.57
C PHE A 141 5.40 0.40 -8.51
N ARG A 142 5.65 0.80 -7.26
CA ARG A 142 5.75 -0.08 -6.08
C ARG A 142 4.90 0.48 -4.96
N CYS A 143 4.34 -0.40 -4.13
CA CYS A 143 3.83 0.04 -2.83
C CYS A 143 4.95 -0.12 -1.78
N VAL A 144 4.95 0.76 -0.79
CA VAL A 144 5.69 0.54 0.45
C VAL A 144 4.73 0.03 1.51
N GLN A 145 5.21 -0.91 2.32
CA GLN A 145 4.43 -1.57 3.35
C GLN A 145 4.95 -1.18 4.73
N TYR A 146 4.06 -0.89 5.65
CA TYR A 146 4.37 -0.88 7.07
C TYR A 146 3.18 -1.43 7.87
N VAL A 147 3.43 -1.82 9.11
CA VAL A 147 2.38 -2.21 10.03
C VAL A 147 2.03 -1.00 10.89
N LYS A 148 0.76 -0.82 11.25
CA LYS A 148 0.33 0.19 12.21
C LYS A 148 -0.43 -0.52 13.32
N ARG A 149 -0.08 -0.23 14.57
CA ARG A 149 -0.81 -0.76 15.75
C ARG A 149 -1.58 0.39 16.40
N ASN A 150 -2.88 0.26 16.48
CA ASN A 150 -3.76 1.23 17.12
C ASN A 150 -3.97 0.82 18.59
N GLY A 151 -3.67 1.72 19.54
CA GLY A 151 -3.96 1.52 20.96
C GLY A 151 -2.87 0.82 21.79
N ILE A 152 -1.59 0.97 21.45
CA ILE A 152 -0.49 0.72 22.39
C ILE A 152 -0.03 2.07 22.93
N ILE A 153 -0.32 2.31 24.21
CA ILE A 153 0.29 3.34 25.05
C ILE A 153 1.54 2.70 25.67
#